data_AF-A0A2G5KZ48-F1
#
_entry.id   AF-A0A2G5KZ48-F1
#
_cell.length_a   1.000
_cell.length_b   1.000
_cell.length_c   1.000
_cell.angle_alpha   90.00
_cell.angle_beta   90.00
_cell.angle_gamma   90.00
#
_symmetry.space_group_name_H-M   'P 1'
#
loop_
_entity.id
_entity.type
_entity.pdbx_description
1 polymer ?
#
loop_
_entity_poly.entity_id
_entity_poly.type
_entity_poly.pdbx_seq_one_letter_code
_entity_poly.pdbx_strand_id
1 'polypeptide(L)'
;MKIQITAGDVMEPSNWKELVSMVSSRAIDAKEFRINMEKCKKIDLAQFNALVMLYVKLRRQHREVKYTNCSHPSIQKFIQKTQFDHVFSN
;
A
#
# COMPACT_ATOMS: atom_id res chain seq x y z
N MET A 1 15.65 -10.52 0.18
CA MET A 1 15.81 -9.08 0.45
C MET A 1 14.47 -8.50 0.87
N LYS A 2 14.44 -7.64 1.89
CA LYS A 2 13.23 -6.93 2.36
C LYS A 2 13.34 -5.46 1.99
N ILE A 3 12.29 -4.86 1.42
CA ILE A 3 12.28 -3.44 1.06
C ILE A 3 11.21 -2.73 1.89
N GLN A 4 11.60 -1.64 2.54
CA GLN A 4 10.71 -0.71 3.20
C GLN A 4 10.57 0.55 2.35
N ILE A 5 9.32 0.97 2.10
CA ILE A 5 8.97 2.16 1.33
C ILE A 5 8.10 3.03 2.24
N THR A 6 8.51 4.27 2.47
CA THR A 6 7.67 5.24 3.18
C THR A 6 6.75 5.93 2.18
N ALA A 7 5.44 5.75 2.31
CA ALA A 7 4.45 6.52 1.58
C ALA A 7 4.31 7.94 2.19
N GLY A 8 5.40 8.69 2.27
CA GLY A 8 5.39 10.13 2.53
C GLY A 8 4.93 10.89 1.29
N ASP A 9 4.18 12.01 1.44
CA ASP A 9 3.65 12.94 0.40
C ASP A 9 3.08 12.36 -0.92
N VAL A 10 3.01 11.04 -1.06
CA VAL A 10 2.70 10.30 -2.30
C VAL A 10 1.18 10.01 -2.43
N MET A 11 0.37 10.59 -1.55
CA MET A 11 -1.09 10.47 -1.53
C MET A 11 -1.83 11.69 -2.09
N GLU A 12 -1.13 12.61 -2.77
CA GLU A 12 -1.82 13.50 -3.69
C GLU A 12 -2.32 12.70 -4.92
N PRO A 13 -3.48 13.06 -5.53
CA PRO A 13 -4.09 12.34 -6.65
C PRO A 13 -3.15 12.05 -7.84
N SER A 14 -2.05 12.81 -7.97
CA SER A 14 -1.01 12.66 -8.99
C SER A 14 0.05 11.60 -8.66
N ASN A 15 0.33 11.28 -7.39
CA ASN A 15 1.56 10.58 -6.99
C ASN A 15 1.36 9.07 -6.70
N TRP A 16 0.13 8.58 -6.54
CA TRP A 16 -0.11 7.15 -6.25
C TRP A 16 0.30 6.20 -7.38
N LYS A 17 0.29 6.67 -8.64
CA LYS A 17 0.80 5.90 -9.78
C LYS A 17 2.32 5.73 -9.71
N GLU A 18 3.03 6.72 -9.17
CA GLU A 18 4.47 6.63 -8.92
C GLU A 18 4.76 5.60 -7.83
N LEU A 19 3.94 5.50 -6.78
CA LEU A 19 4.05 4.43 -5.78
C LEU A 19 3.96 3.05 -6.45
N VAL A 20 2.95 2.84 -7.30
CA VAL A 20 2.76 1.57 -8.02
C VAL A 20 3.95 1.28 -8.95
N SER A 21 4.48 2.30 -9.61
CA SER A 21 5.66 2.18 -10.49
C SER A 21 6.94 1.87 -9.71
N MET A 22 7.19 2.56 -8.59
CA MET A 22 8.32 2.32 -7.70
C MET A 22 8.29 0.92 -7.10
N VAL A 23 7.12 0.48 -6.64
CA VAL A 23 6.96 -0.87 -6.10
C VAL A 23 7.11 -1.91 -7.21
N SER A 24 6.59 -1.66 -8.41
CA SER A 24 6.71 -2.58 -9.55
C SER A 24 8.14 -2.68 -10.08
N SER A 25 8.91 -1.58 -10.12
CA SER A 25 10.31 -1.58 -10.58
C SER A 25 11.23 -2.26 -9.57
N ARG A 26 10.99 -2.06 -8.27
CA ARG A 26 11.72 -2.72 -7.18
C ARG A 26 11.21 -4.14 -6.90
N ALA A 27 10.09 -4.54 -7.50
CA ALA A 27 9.53 -5.89 -7.40
C ALA A 27 10.59 -6.92 -7.75
N ILE A 28 11.33 -6.74 -8.85
CA ILE A 28 12.23 -7.76 -9.43
C ILE A 28 13.05 -8.50 -8.35
N ASP A 29 13.68 -7.77 -7.42
CA ASP A 29 14.65 -8.33 -6.46
C ASP A 29 14.10 -8.58 -5.03
N ALA A 30 12.82 -8.24 -4.76
CA ALA A 30 12.28 -8.25 -3.41
C ALA A 30 11.12 -9.24 -3.21
N LYS A 31 11.25 -10.09 -2.18
CA LYS A 31 10.20 -11.06 -1.79
C LYS A 31 9.15 -10.46 -0.85
N GLU A 32 9.49 -9.40 -0.13
CA GLU A 32 8.64 -8.76 0.88
C GLU A 32 8.71 -7.23 0.74
N PHE A 33 7.54 -6.60 0.69
CA PHE A 33 7.33 -5.16 0.65
C PHE A 33 6.60 -4.67 1.89
N ARG A 34 7.19 -3.69 2.57
CA ARG A 34 6.52 -2.97 3.65
C ARG A 34 6.32 -1.51 3.26
N ILE A 35 5.06 -1.08 3.20
CA ILE A 35 4.67 0.28 2.80
C ILE A 35 4.18 1.00 4.05
N ASN A 36 4.93 2.00 4.53
CA ASN A 36 4.57 2.80 5.70
C ASN A 36 3.59 3.91 5.29
N MET A 37 2.41 3.92 5.91
CA MET A 37 1.27 4.81 5.62
C MET A 37 1.11 5.97 6.62
N GLU A 38 2.06 6.16 7.54
CA GLU A 38 2.02 7.15 8.64
C GLU A 38 1.74 8.59 8.15
N LYS A 39 2.25 8.95 6.98
CA LYS A 39 2.09 10.28 6.38
C LYS A 39 0.84 10.41 5.50
N CYS A 40 0.01 9.37 5.39
CA CYS A 40 -1.23 9.42 4.62
C CYS A 40 -2.30 10.23 5.37
N LYS A 41 -2.60 11.44 4.87
CA LYS A 41 -3.58 12.35 5.48
C LYS A 41 -5.03 12.08 5.07
N LYS A 42 -5.26 11.39 3.95
CA LYS A 42 -6.59 11.01 3.47
C LYS A 42 -6.42 10.02 2.33
N ILE A 43 -7.34 9.08 2.23
CA ILE A 43 -7.48 8.22 1.06
C ILE A 43 -8.94 8.21 0.63
N ASP A 44 -9.19 8.26 -0.67
CA ASP A 44 -10.51 8.00 -1.25
C ASP A 44 -10.65 6.52 -1.69
N LEU A 45 -11.83 6.16 -2.19
CA LEU A 45 -12.11 4.79 -2.62
C LEU A 45 -11.23 4.35 -3.80
N ALA A 46 -10.93 5.25 -4.74
CA ALA A 46 -10.14 4.93 -5.92
C ALA A 46 -8.68 4.64 -5.54
N GLN A 47 -8.12 5.47 -4.66
CA GLN A 47 -6.78 5.28 -4.11
C GLN A 47 -6.71 4.00 -3.26
N PHE A 48 -7.72 3.70 -2.43
CA PHE A 48 -7.74 2.45 -1.66
C PHE A 48 -7.79 1.22 -2.58
N ASN A 49 -8.64 1.24 -3.61
CA ASN A 49 -8.71 0.18 -4.59
C ASN A 49 -7.38 -0.01 -5.33
N ALA A 50 -6.64 1.06 -5.61
CA ALA A 50 -5.31 0.96 -6.22
C ALA A 50 -4.31 0.20 -5.33
N LEU A 51 -4.32 0.43 -4.02
CA LEU A 51 -3.49 -0.30 -3.06
C LEU A 51 -3.85 -1.79 -3.01
N VAL A 52 -5.15 -2.09 -3.05
CA VAL A 52 -5.64 -3.48 -3.13
C VAL A 52 -5.19 -4.14 -4.43
N MET A 53 -5.30 -3.45 -5.57
CA MET A 53 -4.85 -3.96 -6.86
C MET A 53 -3.33 -4.22 -6.88
N LEU A 54 -2.54 -3.33 -6.27
CA LEU A 54 -1.09 -3.52 -6.12
C LEU A 54 -0.77 -4.77 -5.31
N TYR A 55 -1.46 -4.97 -4.17
CA TYR A 55 -1.33 -6.18 -3.37
C TYR A 55 -1.65 -7.44 -4.18
N VAL A 56 -2.79 -7.46 -4.89
CA VAL A 56 -3.19 -8.61 -5.72
C VAL A 56 -2.15 -8.91 -6.81
N LYS A 57 -1.64 -7.87 -7.48
CA LYS A 57 -0.61 -8.00 -8.52
C LYS A 57 0.67 -8.63 -7.97
N LEU A 58 1.15 -8.18 -6.82
CA LEU A 58 2.40 -8.67 -6.22
C LEU A 58 2.23 -10.06 -5.62
N ARG A 59 1.07 -10.36 -5.01
CA ARG A 59 0.76 -11.71 -4.50
C ARG A 59 0.74 -12.76 -5.62
N ARG A 60 0.24 -12.41 -6.81
CA ARG A 60 0.31 -13.27 -8.01
C ARG A 60 1.74 -13.58 -8.45
N GLN A 61 2.71 -12.74 -8.08
CA GLN A 61 4.13 -12.96 -8.31
C GLN A 61 4.83 -13.64 -7.12
N HIS A 62 4.07 -14.21 -6.18
CA HIS A 62 4.57 -14.81 -4.94
C HIS A 62 5.37 -13.83 -4.07
N ARG A 63 5.00 -12.55 -4.08
CA ARG A 63 5.60 -11.51 -3.24
C ARG A 63 4.65 -11.11 -2.12
N GLU A 64 5.18 -10.92 -0.93
CA GLU A 64 4.44 -10.46 0.23
C GLU A 64 4.39 -8.93 0.27
N VAL A 65 3.24 -8.36 0.63
CA VAL A 65 3.04 -6.91 0.77
C VAL A 65 2.29 -6.65 2.06
N LYS A 66 2.79 -5.75 2.88
CA LYS A 66 2.11 -5.24 4.07
C LYS A 66 2.10 -3.72 4.06
N TYR A 67 0.95 -3.14 4.34
CA TYR A 67 0.80 -1.72 4.66
C TYR A 67 0.85 -1.56 6.19
N THR A 68 1.69 -0.64 6.67
CA THR A 68 1.99 -0.42 8.10
C THR A 68 1.65 1.01 8.50
N ASN A 69 1.40 1.26 9.79
CA ASN A 69 0.98 2.58 10.29
C ASN A 69 -0.28 3.12 9.60
N CYS A 70 -1.28 2.27 9.36
CA CYS A 70 -2.53 2.62 8.68
C CYS A 70 -3.53 3.38 9.59
N SER A 71 -3.07 4.23 10.50
CA SER A 71 -3.88 4.76 11.61
C SER A 71 -4.93 5.79 11.18
N HIS A 72 -4.85 6.30 9.94
CA HIS A 72 -5.76 7.33 9.46
C HIS A 72 -7.23 6.84 9.39
N PRO A 73 -8.22 7.59 9.92
CA PRO A 73 -9.62 7.16 9.98
C PRO A 73 -10.23 6.74 8.64
N SER A 74 -9.86 7.41 7.54
CA SER A 74 -10.36 7.03 6.21
C SER A 74 -9.84 5.66 5.75
N ILE A 75 -8.58 5.33 6.06
CA ILE A 75 -8.00 4.02 5.74
C ILE A 75 -8.66 2.96 6.61
N GLN A 76 -8.74 3.20 7.92
CA GLN A 76 -9.39 2.29 8.88
C GLN A 76 -10.84 1.98 8.49
N LYS A 77 -11.60 2.99 8.06
CA LYS A 77 -12.98 2.80 7.56
C LYS A 77 -13.04 1.87 6.35
N PHE A 78 -12.10 1.96 5.42
CA PHE A 78 -12.05 1.05 4.27
C PHE A 78 -11.58 -0.35 4.65
N ILE A 79 -10.58 -0.48 5.53
CA ILE A 79 -10.13 -1.78 6.06
C ILE A 79 -11.30 -2.52 6.70
N GLN A 80 -12.04 -1.86 7.60
CA GLN A 80 -13.20 -2.46 8.27
C GLN A 80 -14.30 -2.91 7.30
N LYS A 81 -14.56 -2.11 6.26
CA LYS A 81 -15.57 -2.46 5.24
C LYS A 81 -15.15 -3.61 4.34
N THR A 82 -13.86 -3.80 4.13
CA THR A 82 -13.33 -4.74 3.13
C THR A 82 -12.65 -5.97 3.72
N GLN A 83 -12.48 -6.03 5.05
CA GLN A 83 -11.82 -7.13 5.78
C GLN A 83 -10.37 -7.39 5.31
N PHE A 84 -9.65 -6.30 5.04
CA PHE A 84 -8.26 -6.30 4.56
C PHE A 84 -7.22 -6.13 5.68
N ASP A 85 -7.60 -6.34 6.94
CA ASP A 85 -6.76 -6.21 8.15
C ASP A 85 -5.50 -7.09 8.12
N HIS A 86 -5.52 -8.22 7.43
CA HIS A 86 -4.34 -9.08 7.21
C HIS A 86 -3.26 -8.46 6.32
N VAL A 87 -3.60 -7.44 5.52
CA VAL A 87 -2.67 -6.72 4.63
C VAL A 87 -2.36 -5.32 5.16
N PHE A 88 -3.34 -4.66 5.78
CA PHE A 88 -3.21 -3.30 6.32
C PHE A 88 -3.23 -3.34 7.85
N SER A 89 -2.10 -2.96 8.43
CA SER A 89 -1.85 -3.04 9.87
C SER A 89 -1.44 -1.68 10.44
N ASN A 90 -1.71 -1.51 11.73
CA ASN A 90 -1.04 -0.52 12.56
C ASN A 90 0.16 -1.18 13.22
#